data_AF-A0A7J4J4E9-F1
#
_entry.id   AF-A0A7J4J4E9-F1
#
_cell.length_a   1.000
_cell.length_b   1.000
_cell.length_c   1.000
_cell.angle_alpha   90.00
_cell.angle_beta   90.00
_cell.angle_gamma   90.00
#
_symmetry.space_group_name_H-M   'P 1'
#
loop_
_entity.id
_entity.type
_entity.pdbx_description
1 polymer ?
#
loop_
_entity_poly.entity_id
_entity_poly.type
_entity_poly.pdbx_seq_one_letter_code
_entity_poly.pdbx_strand_id
1 'polypeptide(L)' 'MKTRNGKKRMTEAQEFEIMKLVLDKFLWLGFIVMGWGMYLSLSQENFLAGVWHMIAGAALLVLFLVIIVKEYEVFS' A
#
# COMPACT_ATOMS: atom_id res chain seq x y z
N MET A 1 -12.03 -40.20 -7.54
CA MET A 1 -12.31 -39.74 -6.15
C MET A 1 -10.99 -39.47 -5.43
N LYS A 2 -10.64 -38.20 -5.18
CA LYS A 2 -9.80 -37.82 -4.03
C LYS A 2 -9.88 -36.31 -3.79
N THR A 3 -10.75 -35.92 -2.87
CA THR A 3 -10.84 -34.57 -2.30
C THR A 3 -9.60 -34.34 -1.43
N ARG A 4 -8.54 -33.73 -1.99
CA ARG A 4 -7.46 -33.17 -1.18
C ARG A 4 -7.77 -31.70 -0.90
N ASN A 5 -8.70 -31.50 0.03
CA ASN A 5 -8.86 -30.20 0.69
C ASN A 5 -7.77 -30.07 1.77
N GLY A 6 -6.50 -30.07 1.34
CA GLY A 6 -5.39 -29.69 2.20
C GLY A 6 -5.34 -28.18 2.17
N LYS A 7 -5.54 -27.53 3.32
CA LYS A 7 -5.31 -26.09 3.47
C LYS A 7 -3.87 -25.84 3.00
N LYS A 8 -3.69 -25.27 1.79
CA LYS A 8 -2.37 -24.96 1.25
C LYS A 8 -1.77 -23.89 2.16
N ARG A 9 -0.89 -24.30 3.07
CA ARG A 9 0.01 -23.38 3.74
C ARG A 9 1.01 -22.92 2.69
N MET A 10 1.15 -21.61 2.54
CA MET A 10 2.14 -21.04 1.64
C MET A 10 3.53 -21.29 2.21
N THR A 11 4.53 -21.37 1.33
CA THR A 11 5.93 -21.35 1.77
C THR A 11 6.35 -19.91 2.04
N GLU A 12 7.34 -19.70 2.92
CA GLU A 12 7.88 -18.36 3.24
C GLU A 12 8.25 -17.56 1.97
N ALA A 13 8.80 -18.24 0.95
CA ALA A 13 9.12 -17.62 -0.33
C ALA A 13 7.88 -17.08 -1.06
N GLN A 14 6.75 -17.80 -1.01
CA GLN A 14 5.49 -17.35 -1.60
C GLN A 14 4.89 -16.19 -0.79
N GLU A 15 5.01 -16.21 0.53
CA GLU A 15 4.52 -15.13 1.40
C GLU A 15 5.28 -13.83 1.14
N PHE A 16 6.60 -13.90 0.94
CA PHE A 16 7.43 -12.77 0.54
C PHE A 16 7.06 -12.21 -0.85
N GLU A 17 6.72 -13.06 -1.81
CA GLU A 17 6.22 -12.60 -3.12
C GLU A 17 4.89 -11.88 -2.99
N ILE A 18 3.96 -12.40 -2.18
CA ILE A 18 2.70 -11.71 -1.90
C ILE A 18 2.96 -10.35 -1.22
N MET A 19 3.93 -10.26 -0.29
CA MET A 19 4.26 -8.98 0.35
C MET A 19 4.61 -7.91 -0.67
N LYS A 20 5.46 -8.27 -1.64
CA LYS A 20 5.89 -7.35 -2.71
C LYS A 20 4.71 -6.91 -3.58
N LEU A 21 3.83 -7.86 -3.93
CA LEU A 21 2.63 -7.55 -4.71
C LEU A 21 1.67 -6.63 -3.95
N VAL A 22 1.49 -6.88 -2.65
CA VAL A 22 0.63 -6.09 -1.77
C VAL A 22 1.20 -4.68 -1.58
N LEU A 23 2.50 -4.57 -1.33
CA LEU A 23 3.20 -3.29 -1.23
C LEU A 23 3.06 -2.46 -2.51
N ASP A 24 3.18 -3.07 -3.68
CA ASP A 24 2.94 -2.40 -4.97
C ASP A 24 1.51 -1.83 -5.05
N LYS A 25 0.48 -2.61 -4.69
CA LYS A 25 -0.91 -2.11 -4.71
C LYS A 25 -1.13 -0.92 -3.77
N PHE A 26 -0.51 -0.93 -2.58
CA PHE A 26 -0.61 0.20 -1.66
C PHE A 26 0.20 1.42 -2.14
N LEU A 27 1.35 1.20 -2.77
CA LEU A 27 2.15 2.26 -3.38
C LEU A 27 1.33 3.02 -4.43
N TRP A 28 0.60 2.28 -5.27
CA TRP A 28 -0.31 2.85 -6.27
C TRP A 28 -1.42 3.70 -5.64
N LEU A 29 -1.99 3.30 -4.50
CA LEU A 29 -3.01 4.10 -3.80
C LEU A 29 -2.45 5.44 -3.33
N GLY A 30 -1.31 5.45 -2.64
CA GLY A 30 -0.68 6.69 -2.22
C GLY A 30 -0.25 7.55 -3.40
N PHE A 31 0.26 6.93 -4.47
CA PHE A 31 0.64 7.64 -5.69
C PHE A 31 -0.54 8.35 -6.35
N ILE A 32 -1.71 7.72 -6.42
CA ILE A 32 -2.93 8.35 -6.94
C ILE A 32 -3.33 9.55 -6.08
N VAL A 33 -3.31 9.40 -4.75
CA VAL A 33 -3.68 10.50 -3.83
C VAL A 33 -2.69 11.67 -3.93
N MET A 34 -1.38 11.39 -3.99
CA MET A 34 -0.36 12.41 -4.16
C MET A 34 -0.44 13.08 -5.54
N GLY A 35 -0.65 12.31 -6.61
CA GLY A 35 -0.84 12.83 -7.96
C GLY A 35 -2.08 13.72 -8.06
N TRP A 36 -3.15 13.37 -7.36
CA TRP A 36 -4.34 14.22 -7.24
C TRP A 36 -4.06 15.51 -6.46
N GLY A 37 -3.33 15.42 -5.34
CA GLY A 37 -2.89 16.59 -4.58
C GLY A 37 -2.03 17.54 -5.40
N MET A 38 -1.13 16.98 -6.22
CA MET A 38 -0.31 17.72 -7.17
C MET A 38 -1.16 18.40 -8.25
N TYR A 39 -2.14 17.69 -8.82
CA TYR A 39 -3.08 18.26 -9.78
C TYR A 39 -3.86 19.45 -9.17
N LEU A 40 -4.42 19.28 -7.97
CA LEU A 40 -5.11 20.36 -7.25
C LEU A 40 -4.19 21.56 -6.99
N SER A 41 -2.93 21.30 -6.66
CA SER A 41 -1.92 22.34 -6.42
C SER A 41 -1.60 23.17 -7.66
N LEU A 42 -1.75 22.59 -8.86
CA LEU A 42 -1.47 23.26 -10.14
C LEU A 42 -2.72 23.90 -10.75
N SER A 43 -3.92 23.37 -10.46
CA SER A 43 -5.17 23.82 -11.07
C SER A 43 -5.97 24.82 -10.22
N GLN A 44 -5.73 24.92 -8.92
CA GLN A 44 -6.48 25.84 -8.03
C GLN A 44 -5.59 26.97 -7.50
N GLU A 45 -6.19 28.12 -7.15
CA GLU A 45 -5.48 29.23 -6.50
C GLU A 45 -4.97 28.86 -5.09
N ASN A 46 -5.61 27.87 -4.45
CA ASN A 46 -5.24 27.40 -3.11
C ASN A 46 -4.18 26.29 -3.14
N PHE A 47 -2.93 26.67 -3.38
CA PHE A 47 -1.75 25.79 -3.34
C PHE A 47 -1.68 24.95 -2.05
N LEU A 48 -2.01 25.53 -0.91
CA LEU A 48 -2.00 24.86 0.40
C LEU A 48 -2.92 23.65 0.46
N ALA A 49 -4.05 23.68 -0.24
CA ALA A 49 -4.97 22.55 -0.29
C ALA A 49 -4.31 21.36 -1.00
N GLY A 50 -3.62 21.57 -2.12
CA GLY A 50 -2.91 20.51 -2.84
C GLY A 50 -1.79 19.88 -2.01
N VAL A 51 -1.00 20.70 -1.31
CA VAL A 51 0.07 20.22 -0.41
C VAL A 51 -0.49 19.35 0.71
N TRP A 52 -1.65 19.71 1.28
CA TRP A 52 -2.28 18.89 2.33
C TRP A 52 -2.66 17.49 1.83
N HIS A 53 -3.16 17.39 0.59
CA HIS A 53 -3.48 16.10 -0.02
C HIS A 53 -2.23 15.28 -0.34
N MET A 54 -1.13 15.91 -0.74
CA MET A 54 0.15 15.22 -0.91
C MET A 54 0.70 14.66 0.41
N ILE A 55 0.64 15.45 1.49
CA ILE A 55 1.03 15.00 2.84
C ILE A 55 0.13 13.86 3.30
N ALA A 56 -1.18 13.95 3.06
CA ALA A 56 -2.12 12.87 3.39
C ALA A 56 -1.78 11.58 2.63
N GLY A 57 -1.46 11.66 1.34
CA GLY A 57 -1.02 10.52 0.55
C GLY A 57 0.29 9.89 1.05
N ALA A 58 1.27 10.71 1.43
CA ALA A 58 2.51 10.24 2.02
C ALA A 58 2.29 9.57 3.39
N ALA A 59 1.47 10.18 4.26
CA ALA A 59 1.11 9.63 5.56
C ALA A 59 0.36 8.28 5.41
N LEU A 60 -0.53 8.17 4.42
CA LEU A 60 -1.24 6.93 4.09
C LEU A 60 -0.28 5.82 3.69
N LEU A 61 0.73 6.11 2.86
CA LEU A 61 1.76 5.13 2.49
C LEU A 61 2.57 4.66 3.70
N VAL A 62 3.00 5.59 4.55
CA VAL A 62 3.76 5.26 5.76
C VAL A 62 2.93 4.38 6.70
N LEU A 63 1.64 4.70 6.87
CA LEU A 63 0.73 3.91 7.68
C LEU A 63 0.60 2.47 7.15
N PHE A 64 0.37 2.29 5.84
CA PHE A 64 0.29 0.96 5.25
C PHE A 64 1.63 0.21 5.32
N LEU A 65 2.76 0.89 5.12
CA LEU A 65 4.08 0.28 5.26
C LEU A 65 4.30 -0.26 6.67
N VAL A 66 3.96 0.51 7.70
CA VAL A 66 4.08 0.08 9.10
C VAL A 66 3.18 -1.13 9.39
N ILE A 67 1.95 -1.14 8.88
CA ILE A 67 1.02 -2.26 9.05
C ILE A 67 1.58 -3.53 8.38
N ILE A 68 2.06 -3.42 7.14
CA ILE A 68 2.59 -4.57 6.38
C ILE A 68 3.83 -5.13 7.06
N VAL A 69 4.81 -4.29 7.41
CA VAL A 69 6.04 -4.75 8.06
C VAL A 69 5.72 -5.49 9.35
N LYS A 70 4.80 -4.96 10.18
CA LYS A 70 4.38 -5.62 11.41
C LYS A 70 3.68 -6.95 11.17
N GLU A 71 2.80 -7.02 10.18
CA GLU A 71 2.09 -8.27 9.86
C GLU A 71 3.10 -9.36 9.44
N TYR A 72 4.08 -9.01 8.60
CA TYR A 72 5.10 -9.95 8.13
C TYR A 72 6.13 -10.34 9.19
N GLU A 73 6.45 -9.45 10.13
CA GLU A 73 7.27 -9.79 11.30
C GLU A 73 6.55 -10.75 12.26
N VAL A 74 5.22 -10.73 12.34
CA VAL A 74 4.44 -11.63 13.20
C VAL A 74 4.29 -13.04 12.61
N PHE A 75 4.46 -13.20 11.29
CA PHE A 75 4.40 -14.51 10.62
C PHE A 75 5.74 -15.20 10.41
N SER A 76 6.89 -14.53 10.64
CA SER A 76 8.22 -15.15 10.67
C SER A 76 8.56 -15.75 12.04
#